data_AF-A0A2V7CT16-F1
#
_entry.id   AF-A0A2V7CT16-F1
#
_cell.length_a   1.000
_cell.length_b   1.000
_cell.length_c   1.000
_cell.angle_alpha   90.00
_cell.angle_beta   90.00
_cell.angle_gamma   90.00
#
_symmetry.space_group_name_H-M   'P 1'
#
loop_
_entity.id
_entity.type
_entity.pdbx_description
1 polymer ?
#
loop_
_entity_poly.entity_id
_entity_poly.type
_entity_poly.pdbx_seq_one_letter_code
_entity_poly.pdbx_strand_id
1 'polypeptide(L)'
;MPNVTRRSFLATSVLGAAGSLAARRPARAQSLDKLTFGTNWKAQAEHGGYYQAVATGIYRKLGLDVTIRMGGPQINHPQLLASGVIDFNMGSNCFSALNYVKNNIPMVCVGTVFQKDPQVLIAHAGQGNDSLAAMKGKPIMISPVARAGYWQFLRVKYGYTDDQIRTYTFNMAPFLADKSAIQQGFVTSEPYKLENAGAKVVVHLLADGGYSSYATTIETSRKLVDDKPDLVQRFVNGTIEGWYSYLYGDPAPANALIKKDNPEMTDDQIAHSRATLKKYGIVDSGDAEKLGIGAMSDARWKDFHATMGGRPLRRRPRPQACLHPAVRQQEARDESQDREVVSRAVVKLQDVDKVYGNGVVALRHLDLDLAEGEFLSLLGPSGCGKSTVLRLVAGLGEVSSGRIEWAGGNGRAGLPQGDIGFVFQEPTLMPWATVFKNVLLPLKLRGVAPDEAAARVREAIAMVGLDGFERAYPRELSGGMKMRVSIARALVTHPRLLLLDEPFASLDEITRFKLDNDLLALWERQRWTVVFVTHSVYESVYLSTRIAVMTARPGRTASDVAIEAPTPRDEAFRTSPLYNDYCRMVSARLAEATRS
;
A
#
# COMPACT_ATOMS: atom_id res chain seq x y z
N MET A 1 67.68 75.11 51.78
CA MET A 1 66.71 74.06 52.17
C MET A 1 65.89 74.58 53.34
N PRO A 2 64.59 74.26 53.53
CA PRO A 2 63.73 73.29 52.81
C PRO A 2 62.48 73.97 52.17
N ASN A 3 62.00 73.47 51.03
CA ASN A 3 60.81 72.63 50.79
C ASN A 3 59.42 73.30 50.79
N VAL A 4 58.64 72.81 49.82
CA VAL A 4 57.17 72.71 49.71
C VAL A 4 56.43 73.79 48.89
N THR A 5 55.99 73.33 47.71
CA THR A 5 54.81 73.74 46.89
C THR A 5 54.86 75.11 46.19
N ARG A 6 54.38 75.30 44.94
CA ARG A 6 53.21 74.73 44.24
C ARG A 6 53.28 75.07 42.73
N ARG A 7 52.67 74.19 41.91
CA ARG A 7 52.04 74.41 40.57
C ARG A 7 52.91 74.72 39.35
N SER A 8 52.84 73.81 38.37
CA SER A 8 52.66 74.12 36.94
C SER A 8 52.06 72.91 36.21
N PHE A 9 51.26 73.21 35.18
CA PHE A 9 50.56 72.35 34.21
C PHE A 9 51.50 71.32 33.51
N LEU A 10 51.11 70.26 32.77
CA LEU A 10 50.02 70.02 31.82
C LEU A 10 50.05 68.53 31.39
N ALA A 11 48.96 68.07 30.76
CA ALA A 11 48.86 67.02 29.72
C ALA A 11 48.42 65.58 30.06
N THR A 12 47.11 65.37 29.86
CA THR A 12 46.47 64.37 28.98
C THR A 12 46.68 62.87 29.25
N SER A 13 45.61 62.19 29.70
CA SER A 13 45.35 60.79 29.35
C SER A 13 43.84 60.52 29.36
N VAL A 14 43.38 59.94 28.26
CA VAL A 14 42.03 59.56 27.85
C VAL A 14 41.20 58.86 28.95
N LEU A 15 39.98 59.34 29.18
CA LEU A 15 38.93 58.62 29.91
C LEU A 15 37.64 58.64 29.08
N GLY A 16 37.21 57.45 28.68
CA GLY A 16 35.96 57.20 27.98
C GLY A 16 34.77 57.22 28.94
N ALA A 17 33.73 57.94 28.52
CA ALA A 17 32.34 57.90 28.98
C ALA A 17 31.54 58.57 27.84
N ALA A 18 30.34 58.19 27.43
CA ALA A 18 29.36 57.23 27.90
C ALA A 18 28.45 56.89 26.71
N GLY A 19 28.02 55.63 26.62
CA GLY A 19 26.97 55.21 25.68
C GLY A 19 26.17 54.12 26.35
N SER A 20 24.98 54.46 26.82
CA SER A 20 24.02 53.60 27.50
C SER A 20 23.68 52.38 26.64
N LEU A 21 24.35 51.26 26.89
CA LEU A 21 23.90 49.94 26.48
C LEU A 21 22.67 49.58 27.31
N ALA A 22 21.48 49.94 26.80
CA ALA A 22 20.27 49.23 27.14
C ALA A 22 20.54 47.75 26.85
N ALA A 23 20.65 46.94 27.92
CA ALA A 23 20.83 45.50 27.82
C ALA A 23 19.65 44.94 27.01
N ARG A 24 19.89 44.66 25.72
CA ARG A 24 19.00 43.81 24.93
C ARG A 24 18.97 42.48 25.66
N ARG A 25 17.86 42.21 26.37
CA ARG A 25 17.55 40.85 26.83
C ARG A 25 17.73 39.93 25.61
N PRO A 26 18.52 38.84 25.71
CA PRO A 26 18.59 37.89 24.61
C PRO A 26 17.16 37.43 24.33
N ALA A 27 16.73 37.57 23.08
CA ALA A 27 15.43 37.06 22.65
C ALA A 27 15.41 35.58 23.03
N ARG A 28 14.50 35.22 23.94
CA ARG A 28 14.28 33.82 24.32
C ARG A 28 13.95 33.10 23.01
N ALA A 29 14.80 32.18 22.58
CA ALA A 29 14.56 31.41 21.36
C ALA A 29 13.16 30.78 21.51
N GLN A 30 12.22 31.21 20.67
CA GLN A 30 10.87 30.67 20.68
C GLN A 30 10.98 29.19 20.30
N SER A 31 10.66 28.29 21.23
CA SER A 31 10.62 26.87 20.95
C SER A 31 9.48 26.63 19.95
N LEU A 32 9.84 26.25 18.71
CA LEU A 32 8.86 25.93 17.68
C LEU A 32 8.32 24.52 17.90
N ASP A 33 7.01 24.33 17.69
CA ASP A 33 6.42 22.99 17.66
C ASP A 33 6.84 22.27 16.38
N LYS A 34 7.50 21.12 16.52
CA LYS A 34 7.94 20.30 15.39
C LYS A 34 6.79 19.47 14.86
N LEU A 35 6.61 19.50 13.54
CA LEU A 35 5.58 18.74 12.85
C LEU A 35 6.13 18.11 11.58
N THR A 36 5.63 16.92 11.25
CA THR A 36 5.88 16.27 9.96
C THR A 36 4.58 16.19 9.17
N PHE A 37 4.59 16.74 7.95
CA PHE A 37 3.47 16.70 7.02
C PHE A 37 3.78 15.77 5.85
N GLY A 38 2.94 14.76 5.60
CA GLY A 38 3.05 13.87 4.44
C GLY A 38 2.27 14.39 3.23
N THR A 39 2.91 14.57 2.07
CA THR A 39 2.22 14.82 0.80
C THR A 39 1.68 13.53 0.22
N ASN A 40 0.54 13.53 -0.48
CA ASN A 40 -0.06 12.30 -1.01
C ASN A 40 0.68 11.69 -2.23
N TRP A 41 1.63 12.43 -2.80
CA TRP A 41 2.36 12.06 -4.01
C TRP A 41 3.78 12.64 -3.99
N LYS A 42 4.56 12.37 -5.04
CA LYS A 42 5.84 13.06 -5.27
C LYS A 42 5.63 14.57 -5.31
N ALA A 43 6.62 15.34 -4.88
CA ALA A 43 6.54 16.80 -4.82
C ALA A 43 6.19 17.40 -6.19
N GLN A 44 5.17 18.25 -6.21
CA GLN A 44 4.62 18.88 -7.41
C GLN A 44 3.85 20.17 -7.07
N ALA A 45 3.41 20.90 -8.09
CA ALA A 45 2.74 22.19 -7.93
C ALA A 45 1.44 22.12 -7.11
N GLU A 46 0.77 20.97 -7.13
CA GLU A 46 -0.44 20.65 -6.37
C GLU A 46 -0.19 20.58 -4.87
N HIS A 47 1.07 20.62 -4.42
CA HIS A 47 1.47 20.70 -3.02
C HIS A 47 2.02 22.08 -2.66
N GLY A 48 1.99 23.03 -3.61
CA GLY A 48 2.77 24.25 -3.55
C GLY A 48 2.46 25.15 -2.38
N GLY A 49 1.22 25.22 -1.88
CA GLY A 49 0.91 26.01 -0.68
C GLY A 49 1.65 25.54 0.57
N TYR A 50 1.83 24.22 0.73
CA TYR A 50 2.59 23.65 1.86
C TYR A 50 4.08 23.99 1.74
N TYR A 51 4.64 23.80 0.55
CA TYR A 51 6.03 24.15 0.25
C TYR A 51 6.29 25.65 0.39
N GLN A 52 5.36 26.50 -0.03
CA GLN A 52 5.44 27.95 0.10
C GLN A 52 5.44 28.37 1.57
N ALA A 53 4.57 27.77 2.38
CA ALA A 53 4.51 28.06 3.81
C ALA A 53 5.80 27.68 4.55
N VAL A 54 6.47 26.60 4.14
CA VAL A 54 7.81 26.24 4.62
C VAL A 54 8.86 27.22 4.11
N ALA A 55 8.92 27.44 2.80
CA ALA A 55 9.98 28.22 2.14
C ALA A 55 10.00 29.70 2.56
N THR A 56 8.83 30.29 2.79
CA THR A 56 8.68 31.71 3.15
C THR A 56 8.59 31.95 4.66
N GLY A 57 8.68 30.88 5.46
CA GLY A 57 8.66 30.96 6.92
C GLY A 57 7.29 31.29 7.52
N ILE A 58 6.18 31.14 6.78
CA ILE A 58 4.81 31.33 7.29
C ILE A 58 4.57 30.42 8.50
N TYR A 59 4.93 29.13 8.40
CA TYR A 59 4.82 28.22 9.54
C TYR A 59 5.65 28.68 10.74
N ARG A 60 6.88 29.16 10.52
CA ARG A 60 7.76 29.64 11.60
C ARG A 60 7.18 30.87 12.30
N LYS A 61 6.58 31.80 11.56
CA LYS A 61 5.87 32.97 12.13
C LYS A 61 4.70 32.55 13.02
N LEU A 62 4.07 31.41 12.70
CA LEU A 62 3.03 30.77 13.51
C LEU A 62 3.59 29.81 14.57
N GLY A 63 4.89 29.84 14.86
CA GLY A 63 5.49 29.02 15.91
C GLY A 63 5.63 27.52 15.56
N LEU A 64 5.61 27.16 14.27
CA LEU A 64 5.70 25.79 13.79
C LEU A 64 7.00 25.55 13.01
N ASP A 65 7.62 24.39 13.23
CA ASP A 65 8.75 23.86 12.45
C ASP A 65 8.27 22.64 11.66
N VAL A 66 7.74 22.89 10.46
CA VAL A 66 7.12 21.87 9.61
C VAL A 66 8.16 21.25 8.68
N THR A 67 8.29 19.93 8.75
CA THR A 67 9.04 19.11 7.81
C THR A 67 8.08 18.46 6.83
N ILE A 68 8.32 18.62 5.52
CA ILE A 68 7.55 17.92 4.49
C ILE A 68 8.21 16.57 4.24
N ARG A 69 7.40 15.51 4.30
CA ARG A 69 7.77 14.15 3.89
C ARG A 69 7.06 13.86 2.58
N MET A 70 7.85 13.70 1.52
CA MET A 70 7.32 13.41 0.19
C MET A 70 6.61 12.05 0.16
N GLY A 71 5.41 12.02 -0.42
CA GLY A 71 4.65 10.82 -0.71
C GLY A 71 5.05 10.12 -2.01
N GLY A 72 4.17 9.22 -2.44
CA GLY A 72 4.35 8.46 -3.67
C GLY A 72 3.43 7.24 -3.71
N PRO A 73 3.43 6.50 -4.84
CA PRO A 73 2.53 5.36 -5.04
C PRO A 73 2.72 4.22 -4.03
N GLN A 74 3.88 4.13 -3.39
CA GLN A 74 4.24 3.04 -2.46
C GLN A 74 4.22 3.49 -0.98
N ILE A 75 3.69 4.67 -0.67
CA ILE A 75 3.69 5.22 0.70
C ILE A 75 2.30 5.11 1.31
N ASN A 76 2.19 4.31 2.38
CA ASN A 76 0.95 4.14 3.14
C ASN A 76 0.79 5.25 4.19
N HIS A 77 0.18 6.34 3.77
CA HIS A 77 -0.03 7.53 4.59
C HIS A 77 -0.92 7.30 5.84
N PRO A 78 -2.05 6.56 5.75
CA PRO A 78 -2.81 6.21 6.96
C PRO A 78 -1.97 5.50 8.02
N GLN A 79 -1.09 4.58 7.60
CA GLN A 79 -0.19 3.89 8.52
C GLN A 79 0.83 4.83 9.15
N LEU A 80 1.47 5.71 8.36
CA LEU A 80 2.44 6.69 8.88
C LEU A 80 1.80 7.66 9.88
N LEU A 81 0.55 8.08 9.60
CA LEU A 81 -0.21 8.95 10.48
C LEU A 81 -0.61 8.21 11.77
N ALA A 82 -1.06 6.95 11.65
CA ALA A 82 -1.44 6.12 12.80
C ALA A 82 -0.24 5.77 13.69
N SER A 83 0.95 5.60 13.12
CA SER A 83 2.18 5.34 13.87
C SER A 83 2.85 6.60 14.43
N GLY A 84 2.31 7.80 14.16
CA GLY A 84 2.89 9.08 14.58
C GLY A 84 4.20 9.43 13.87
N VAL A 85 4.49 8.82 12.71
CA VAL A 85 5.66 9.19 11.88
C VAL A 85 5.39 10.48 11.12
N ILE A 86 4.12 10.74 10.79
CA ILE A 86 3.63 12.05 10.33
C ILE A 86 2.54 12.53 11.29
N ASP A 87 2.45 13.84 11.49
CA ASP A 87 1.43 14.49 12.33
C ASP A 87 0.22 14.93 11.50
N PHE A 88 0.47 15.30 10.25
CA PHE A 88 -0.54 15.65 9.26
C PHE A 88 -0.32 14.88 7.97
N ASN A 89 -1.41 14.57 7.29
CA ASN A 89 -1.42 13.91 6.00
C ASN A 89 -2.24 14.71 4.99
N MET A 90 -1.80 14.69 3.74
CA MET A 90 -2.63 15.06 2.61
C MET A 90 -3.45 13.84 2.17
N GLY A 91 -4.77 13.91 2.26
CA GLY A 91 -5.64 12.88 1.67
C GLY A 91 -6.00 13.19 0.23
N SER A 92 -6.31 12.17 -0.55
CA SER A 92 -6.57 12.33 -1.98
C SER A 92 -7.94 12.94 -2.29
N ASN A 93 -9.00 12.51 -1.59
CA ASN A 93 -10.38 12.96 -1.80
C ASN A 93 -11.30 12.63 -0.61
N CYS A 94 -12.56 13.05 -0.69
CA CYS A 94 -13.58 12.82 0.35
C CYS A 94 -13.80 11.35 0.69
N PHE A 95 -13.61 10.44 -0.27
CA PHE A 95 -13.85 9.01 -0.05
C PHE A 95 -12.90 8.44 1.01
N SER A 96 -11.63 8.87 1.02
CA SER A 96 -10.65 8.46 2.04
C SER A 96 -11.08 8.87 3.45
N ALA A 97 -11.49 10.12 3.63
CA ALA A 97 -11.93 10.63 4.92
C ALA A 97 -13.19 9.92 5.45
N LEU A 98 -14.19 9.67 4.58
CA LEU A 98 -15.38 8.90 4.96
C LEU A 98 -15.04 7.45 5.32
N ASN A 99 -14.07 6.85 4.63
CA ASN A 99 -13.61 5.51 4.94
C ASN A 99 -12.94 5.43 6.31
N TYR A 100 -12.19 6.46 6.76
CA TYR A 100 -11.66 6.44 8.12
C TYR A 100 -12.77 6.37 9.17
N VAL A 101 -13.82 7.19 9.00
CA VAL A 101 -14.99 7.18 9.90
C VAL A 101 -15.69 5.83 9.85
N LYS A 102 -16.02 5.32 8.65
CA LYS A 102 -16.68 4.02 8.46
C LYS A 102 -15.90 2.87 9.12
N ASN A 103 -14.58 2.96 9.14
CA ASN A 103 -13.70 1.93 9.65
C ASN A 103 -13.21 2.18 11.08
N ASN A 104 -13.74 3.17 11.80
CA ASN A 104 -13.30 3.56 13.14
C ASN A 104 -11.79 3.83 13.24
N ILE A 105 -11.18 4.32 12.16
CA ILE A 105 -9.79 4.79 12.18
C ILE A 105 -9.81 6.19 12.81
N PRO A 106 -9.03 6.48 13.88
CA PRO A 106 -9.12 7.72 14.65
C PRO A 106 -8.45 8.90 13.92
N MET A 107 -8.77 9.09 12.64
CA MET A 107 -8.31 10.18 11.80
C MET A 107 -9.47 11.11 11.48
N VAL A 108 -9.16 12.39 11.32
CA VAL A 108 -10.12 13.47 11.10
C VAL A 108 -9.61 14.35 9.97
N CYS A 109 -10.49 14.66 9.02
CA CYS A 109 -10.26 15.70 8.02
C CYS A 109 -10.58 17.05 8.66
N VAL A 110 -9.59 17.94 8.75
CA VAL A 110 -9.68 19.25 9.40
C VAL A 110 -9.71 20.43 8.42
N GLY A 111 -9.59 20.16 7.13
CA GLY A 111 -9.67 21.16 6.06
C GLY A 111 -9.51 20.52 4.69
N THR A 112 -9.76 21.29 3.63
CA THR A 112 -9.49 20.85 2.26
C THR A 112 -9.04 22.02 1.40
N VAL A 113 -7.99 21.79 0.62
CA VAL A 113 -7.47 22.81 -0.28
C VAL A 113 -8.21 22.78 -1.62
N PHE A 114 -8.40 21.60 -2.21
CA PHE A 114 -8.99 21.51 -3.55
C PHE A 114 -10.51 21.43 -3.47
N GLN A 115 -11.14 22.51 -3.91
CA GLN A 115 -12.58 22.67 -4.01
C GLN A 115 -13.17 21.94 -5.22
N LYS A 116 -12.35 21.48 -6.16
CA LYS A 116 -12.74 20.51 -7.19
C LYS A 116 -11.76 19.35 -7.20
N ASP A 117 -12.27 18.13 -7.27
CA ASP A 117 -11.42 16.97 -7.54
C ASP A 117 -10.80 17.10 -8.96
N PRO A 118 -9.46 17.11 -9.08
CA PRO A 118 -8.74 17.35 -10.34
C PRO A 118 -8.72 16.14 -11.30
N GLN A 119 -9.42 15.06 -10.96
CA GLN A 119 -9.57 13.90 -11.85
C GLN A 119 -10.38 14.25 -13.10
N VAL A 120 -9.87 13.81 -14.25
CA VAL A 120 -10.47 14.04 -15.58
C VAL A 120 -10.63 12.73 -16.34
N LEU A 121 -11.57 12.72 -17.28
CA LEU A 121 -11.52 11.80 -18.43
C LEU A 121 -11.03 12.58 -19.66
N ILE A 122 -10.09 11.99 -20.40
CA ILE A 122 -9.42 12.58 -21.55
C ILE A 122 -9.74 11.74 -22.78
N ALA A 123 -10.07 12.39 -23.89
CA ALA A 123 -10.29 11.78 -25.19
C ALA A 123 -9.61 12.59 -26.30
N HIS A 124 -9.40 12.02 -27.48
CA HIS A 124 -8.94 12.80 -28.64
C HIS A 124 -10.05 13.71 -29.17
N ALA A 125 -9.68 14.91 -29.61
CA ALA A 125 -10.60 15.84 -30.25
C ALA A 125 -11.19 15.28 -31.55
N GLY A 126 -12.46 15.60 -31.83
CA GLY A 126 -13.15 15.21 -33.06
C GLY A 126 -13.66 13.76 -33.09
N GLN A 127 -13.64 13.04 -31.96
CA GLN A 127 -14.12 11.65 -31.87
C GLN A 127 -15.56 11.52 -31.33
N GLY A 128 -16.27 12.64 -31.18
CA GLY A 128 -17.61 12.65 -30.58
C GLY A 128 -17.61 12.29 -29.10
N ASN A 129 -16.52 12.60 -28.40
CA ASN A 129 -16.32 12.39 -26.95
C ASN A 129 -16.36 13.75 -26.22
N ASP A 130 -17.28 14.63 -26.62
CA ASP A 130 -17.30 16.04 -26.22
C ASP A 130 -18.09 16.30 -24.92
N SER A 131 -18.53 15.25 -24.23
CA SER A 131 -19.08 15.32 -22.88
C SER A 131 -18.97 13.96 -22.18
N LEU A 132 -19.07 13.94 -20.85
CA LEU A 132 -19.19 12.70 -20.08
C LEU A 132 -20.39 11.86 -20.56
N ALA A 133 -21.53 12.47 -20.89
CA ALA A 133 -22.67 11.72 -21.43
C ALA A 133 -22.35 11.01 -22.76
N ALA A 134 -21.56 11.65 -23.64
CA ALA A 134 -21.20 11.11 -24.95
C ALA A 134 -20.20 9.94 -24.90
N MET A 135 -19.54 9.73 -23.75
CA MET A 135 -18.60 8.62 -23.55
C MET A 135 -19.27 7.34 -23.08
N LYS A 136 -20.58 7.36 -22.77
CA LYS A 136 -21.33 6.18 -22.37
C LYS A 136 -21.29 5.09 -23.46
N GLY A 137 -21.08 3.85 -23.04
CA GLY A 137 -20.93 2.66 -23.88
C GLY A 137 -19.54 2.50 -24.50
N LYS A 138 -18.57 3.39 -24.23
CA LYS A 138 -17.23 3.35 -24.85
C LYS A 138 -16.18 2.79 -23.88
N PRO A 139 -15.10 2.14 -24.37
CA PRO A 139 -14.01 1.70 -23.52
C PRO A 139 -13.26 2.89 -22.87
N ILE A 140 -13.01 2.81 -21.56
CA ILE A 140 -12.33 3.86 -20.79
C ILE A 140 -11.26 3.23 -19.91
N MET A 141 -10.01 3.67 -20.11
CA MET A 141 -8.87 3.26 -19.30
C MET A 141 -8.89 3.97 -17.96
N ILE A 142 -9.19 3.25 -16.88
CA ILE A 142 -9.19 3.78 -15.51
C ILE A 142 -8.41 2.87 -14.57
N SER A 143 -7.92 3.45 -13.47
CA SER A 143 -7.25 2.74 -12.39
C SER A 143 -8.25 2.08 -11.44
N PRO A 144 -7.84 1.07 -10.66
CA PRO A 144 -8.68 0.50 -9.60
C PRO A 144 -9.17 1.55 -8.58
N VAL A 145 -8.36 2.57 -8.26
CA VAL A 145 -8.74 3.68 -7.36
C VAL A 145 -9.90 4.49 -7.95
N ALA A 146 -9.83 4.81 -9.24
CA ALA A 146 -10.92 5.49 -9.95
C ALA A 146 -12.21 4.65 -9.96
N ARG A 147 -12.09 3.32 -10.14
CA ARG A 147 -13.22 2.38 -10.09
C ARG A 147 -13.93 2.38 -8.73
N ALA A 148 -13.16 2.45 -7.64
CA ALA A 148 -13.70 2.53 -6.28
C ALA A 148 -14.28 3.92 -5.94
N GLY A 149 -13.73 4.98 -6.53
CA GLY A 149 -14.16 6.36 -6.33
C GLY A 149 -15.18 6.85 -7.37
N TYR A 150 -14.74 7.79 -8.22
CA TYR A 150 -15.62 8.54 -9.12
C TYR A 150 -16.35 7.69 -10.18
N TRP A 151 -15.93 6.44 -10.42
CA TRP A 151 -16.68 5.56 -11.31
C TRP A 151 -18.10 5.29 -10.80
N GLN A 152 -18.30 5.19 -9.48
CA GLN A 152 -19.64 5.06 -8.92
C GLN A 152 -20.52 6.26 -9.25
N PHE A 153 -19.96 7.47 -9.20
CA PHE A 153 -20.63 8.68 -9.66
C PHE A 153 -21.01 8.60 -11.15
N LEU A 154 -20.08 8.16 -12.02
CA LEU A 154 -20.36 8.01 -13.45
C LEU A 154 -21.46 6.98 -13.72
N ARG A 155 -21.50 5.88 -12.96
CA ARG A 155 -22.58 4.88 -13.01
C ARG A 155 -23.93 5.48 -12.63
N VAL A 156 -24.00 6.15 -11.48
CA VAL A 156 -25.25 6.70 -10.94
C VAL A 156 -25.78 7.83 -11.81
N LYS A 157 -24.92 8.73 -12.26
CA LYS A 157 -25.33 9.96 -12.97
C LYS A 157 -25.46 9.78 -14.47
N TYR A 158 -24.52 9.08 -15.11
CA TYR A 158 -24.46 8.95 -16.56
C TYR A 158 -24.84 7.55 -17.06
N GLY A 159 -25.12 6.60 -16.15
CA GLY A 159 -25.52 5.24 -16.52
C GLY A 159 -24.39 4.43 -17.13
N TYR A 160 -23.15 4.72 -16.74
CA TYR A 160 -21.98 3.94 -17.13
C TYR A 160 -22.06 2.51 -16.57
N THR A 161 -21.44 1.57 -17.26
CA THR A 161 -21.43 0.14 -16.92
C THR A 161 -20.00 -0.40 -16.93
N ASP A 162 -19.75 -1.44 -16.13
CA ASP A 162 -18.40 -1.96 -15.87
C ASP A 162 -17.73 -2.59 -17.11
N ASP A 163 -18.49 -2.97 -18.14
CA ASP A 163 -17.96 -3.46 -19.44
C ASP A 163 -17.20 -2.40 -20.24
N GLN A 164 -17.37 -1.12 -19.90
CA GLN A 164 -16.56 -0.02 -20.43
C GLN A 164 -15.13 -0.01 -19.87
N ILE A 165 -14.89 -0.60 -18.70
CA ILE A 165 -13.60 -0.45 -18.00
C ILE A 165 -12.50 -1.16 -18.77
N ARG A 166 -11.38 -0.46 -18.96
CA ARG A 166 -10.09 -0.99 -19.39
C ARG A 166 -9.03 -0.61 -18.35
N THR A 167 -8.00 -1.43 -18.23
CA THR A 167 -6.91 -1.17 -17.27
C THR A 167 -6.10 0.05 -17.68
N TYR A 168 -6.00 1.04 -16.80
CA TYR A 168 -5.05 2.13 -16.96
C TYR A 168 -3.64 1.67 -16.52
N THR A 169 -2.68 1.71 -17.44
CA THR A 169 -1.30 1.22 -17.21
C THR A 169 -0.33 2.34 -16.81
N PHE A 170 -0.84 3.48 -16.32
CA PHE A 170 -0.05 4.64 -15.87
C PHE A 170 0.93 5.18 -16.93
N ASN A 171 0.63 4.96 -18.19
CA ASN A 171 1.41 5.49 -19.30
C ASN A 171 0.47 5.88 -20.45
N MET A 172 0.99 6.71 -21.35
CA MET A 172 0.17 7.41 -22.35
C MET A 172 0.27 6.77 -23.73
N ALA A 173 1.10 5.73 -23.89
CA ALA A 173 1.33 5.09 -25.17
C ALA A 173 0.06 4.47 -25.78
N PRO A 174 -0.80 3.74 -25.02
CA PRO A 174 -2.06 3.24 -25.54
C PRO A 174 -2.96 4.34 -26.08
N PHE A 175 -3.06 5.46 -25.34
CA PHE A 175 -3.87 6.60 -25.76
C PHE A 175 -3.31 7.29 -27.00
N LEU A 176 -2.00 7.46 -27.12
CA LEU A 176 -1.39 8.07 -28.31
C LEU A 176 -1.53 7.17 -29.55
N ALA A 177 -1.51 5.85 -29.36
CA ALA A 177 -1.63 4.88 -30.45
C ALA A 177 -3.06 4.73 -30.99
N ASP A 178 -4.08 4.91 -30.16
CA ASP A 178 -5.49 4.75 -30.53
C ASP A 178 -6.26 6.08 -30.39
N LYS A 179 -6.71 6.62 -31.53
CA LYS A 179 -7.48 7.87 -31.57
C LYS A 179 -8.85 7.75 -30.92
N SER A 180 -9.41 6.55 -30.81
CA SER A 180 -10.71 6.33 -30.14
C SER A 180 -10.59 6.20 -28.62
N ALA A 181 -9.36 6.08 -28.10
CA ALA A 181 -9.11 5.84 -26.68
C ALA A 181 -9.63 6.97 -25.79
N ILE A 182 -10.19 6.57 -24.65
CA ILE A 182 -10.55 7.44 -23.54
C ILE A 182 -9.77 6.95 -22.33
N GLN A 183 -9.15 7.86 -21.58
CA GLN A 183 -8.42 7.50 -20.37
C GLN A 183 -8.66 8.47 -19.22
N GLN A 184 -8.47 7.99 -18.00
CA GLN A 184 -8.36 8.88 -16.85
C GLN A 184 -7.11 9.76 -16.93
N GLY A 185 -7.12 10.85 -16.18
CA GLY A 185 -5.93 11.64 -15.90
C GLY A 185 -6.16 12.62 -14.77
N PHE A 186 -5.14 13.42 -14.51
CA PHE A 186 -5.14 14.55 -13.60
C PHE A 186 -4.99 15.83 -14.43
N VAL A 187 -5.88 16.80 -14.22
CA VAL A 187 -6.06 17.95 -15.13
C VAL A 187 -4.77 18.73 -15.43
N THR A 188 -3.83 18.76 -14.49
CA THR A 188 -2.54 19.46 -14.60
C THR A 188 -1.40 18.62 -15.18
N SER A 189 -1.55 17.30 -15.34
CA SER A 189 -0.44 16.38 -15.69
C SER A 189 -0.63 15.69 -17.04
N GLU A 190 -1.59 14.77 -17.15
CA GLU A 190 -1.78 13.97 -18.37
C GLU A 190 -2.11 14.82 -19.59
N PRO A 191 -3.03 15.82 -19.53
CA PRO A 191 -3.30 16.69 -20.67
C PRO A 191 -2.05 17.44 -21.16
N TYR A 192 -1.27 18.01 -20.24
CA TYR A 192 -0.01 18.71 -20.56
C TYR A 192 0.97 17.82 -21.32
N LYS A 193 1.17 16.60 -20.83
CA LYS A 193 2.08 15.63 -21.47
C LYS A 193 1.55 15.18 -22.84
N LEU A 194 0.23 15.05 -23.02
CA LEU A 194 -0.38 14.68 -24.30
C LEU A 194 -0.21 15.80 -25.33
N GLU A 195 -0.46 17.04 -24.93
CA GLU A 195 -0.33 18.22 -25.78
C GLU A 195 1.12 18.44 -26.21
N ASN A 196 2.08 18.27 -25.28
CA ASN A 196 3.52 18.32 -25.61
C ASN A 196 3.96 17.19 -26.55
N ALA A 197 3.28 16.06 -26.54
CA ALA A 197 3.45 14.98 -27.52
C ALA A 197 2.71 15.23 -28.85
N GLY A 198 2.10 16.42 -29.03
CA GLY A 198 1.39 16.82 -30.24
C GLY A 198 -0.05 16.32 -30.35
N ALA A 199 -0.60 15.69 -29.31
CA ALA A 199 -1.99 15.23 -29.31
C ALA A 199 -2.96 16.38 -29.04
N LYS A 200 -4.04 16.45 -29.82
CA LYS A 200 -5.18 17.35 -29.56
C LYS A 200 -6.22 16.60 -28.73
N VAL A 201 -6.44 17.06 -27.50
CA VAL A 201 -7.30 16.37 -26.53
C VAL A 201 -8.50 17.20 -26.12
N VAL A 202 -9.55 16.52 -25.67
CA VAL A 202 -10.68 17.09 -24.94
C VAL A 202 -10.59 16.56 -23.51
N VAL A 203 -10.68 17.48 -22.54
CA VAL A 203 -10.51 17.20 -21.12
C VAL A 203 -11.84 17.42 -20.41
N HIS A 204 -12.35 16.39 -19.74
CA HIS A 204 -13.61 16.44 -19.00
C HIS A 204 -13.33 16.35 -17.50
N LEU A 205 -13.34 17.49 -16.82
CA LEU A 205 -13.21 17.55 -15.37
C LEU A 205 -14.47 16.97 -14.73
N LEU A 206 -14.30 15.95 -13.91
CA LEU A 206 -15.44 15.24 -13.31
C LEU A 206 -16.24 16.16 -12.38
N ALA A 207 -15.57 17.10 -11.71
CA ALA A 207 -16.21 18.08 -10.85
C ALA A 207 -17.21 18.97 -11.62
N ASP A 208 -16.91 19.36 -12.87
CA ASP A 208 -17.83 20.13 -13.72
C ASP A 208 -19.01 19.28 -14.19
N GLY A 209 -18.82 17.95 -14.25
CA GLY A 209 -19.89 16.97 -14.39
C GLY A 209 -20.77 16.82 -13.13
N GLY A 210 -20.44 17.49 -12.02
CA GLY A 210 -21.16 17.42 -10.74
C GLY A 210 -20.66 16.35 -9.79
N TYR A 211 -19.41 15.88 -9.93
CA TYR A 211 -18.74 15.09 -8.91
C TYR A 211 -18.31 16.02 -7.76
N SER A 212 -19.06 16.00 -6.65
CA SER A 212 -18.94 17.00 -5.58
C SER A 212 -17.80 16.77 -4.58
N SER A 213 -16.91 15.80 -4.83
CA SER A 213 -15.77 15.53 -3.93
C SER A 213 -14.86 16.75 -3.80
N TYR A 214 -14.41 17.01 -2.58
CA TYR A 214 -13.17 17.74 -2.34
C TYR A 214 -11.95 16.85 -2.65
N ALA A 215 -10.80 17.46 -2.83
CA ALA A 215 -9.50 16.79 -2.96
C ALA A 215 -8.43 17.46 -2.09
N THR A 216 -7.26 16.85 -1.97
CA THR A 216 -6.14 17.36 -1.14
C THR A 216 -6.62 17.78 0.27
N THR A 217 -7.26 16.83 0.95
CA THR A 217 -7.75 17.01 2.33
C THR A 217 -6.58 17.15 3.30
N ILE A 218 -6.75 17.94 4.35
CA ILE A 218 -5.82 18.05 5.48
C ILE A 218 -6.31 17.10 6.56
N GLU A 219 -5.56 16.04 6.81
CA GLU A 219 -5.95 14.95 7.70
C GLU A 219 -4.98 14.87 8.89
N THR A 220 -5.50 14.63 10.09
CA THR A 220 -4.69 14.39 11.29
C THR A 220 -5.38 13.41 12.24
N SER A 221 -4.71 13.02 13.32
CA SER A 221 -5.30 12.15 14.34
C SER A 221 -6.31 12.91 15.21
N ARG A 222 -7.37 12.22 15.60
CA ARG A 222 -8.34 12.72 16.59
C ARG A 222 -7.65 13.14 17.89
N LYS A 223 -6.66 12.36 18.32
CA LYS A 223 -5.81 12.68 19.47
C LYS A 223 -5.13 14.04 19.34
N LEU A 224 -4.56 14.39 18.19
CA LEU A 224 -3.89 15.68 18.01
C LEU A 224 -4.88 16.85 18.05
N VAL A 225 -6.09 16.66 17.49
CA VAL A 225 -7.17 17.64 17.56
C VAL A 225 -7.61 17.87 19.01
N ASP A 226 -7.78 16.79 19.79
CA ASP A 226 -8.25 16.86 21.16
C ASP A 226 -7.16 17.43 22.11
N ASP A 227 -5.92 16.97 21.96
CA ASP A 227 -4.81 17.35 22.85
C ASP A 227 -4.19 18.71 22.52
N LYS A 228 -4.15 19.08 21.22
CA LYS A 228 -3.46 20.28 20.73
C LYS A 228 -4.25 21.02 19.64
N PRO A 229 -5.50 21.46 19.92
CA PRO A 229 -6.35 22.12 18.93
C PRO A 229 -5.75 23.41 18.37
N ASP A 230 -5.05 24.19 19.20
CA ASP A 230 -4.34 25.41 18.75
C ASP A 230 -3.26 25.11 17.72
N LEU A 231 -2.47 24.04 17.92
CA LEU A 231 -1.44 23.63 16.97
C LEU A 231 -2.05 23.23 15.63
N VAL A 232 -3.17 22.50 15.66
CA VAL A 232 -3.92 22.14 14.45
C VAL A 232 -4.41 23.38 13.72
N GLN A 233 -4.99 24.35 14.43
CA GLN A 233 -5.45 25.60 13.83
C GLN A 233 -4.31 26.41 13.23
N ARG A 234 -3.15 26.51 13.90
CA ARG A 234 -1.96 27.20 13.37
C ARG A 234 -1.42 26.53 12.11
N PHE A 235 -1.41 25.19 12.06
CA PHE A 235 -0.99 24.45 10.87
C PHE A 235 -1.94 24.70 9.69
N VAL A 236 -3.24 24.65 9.93
CA VAL A 236 -4.26 24.93 8.90
C VAL A 236 -4.15 26.38 8.41
N ASN A 237 -4.05 27.36 9.32
CA ASN A 237 -3.89 28.78 8.96
C ASN A 237 -2.63 29.03 8.12
N GLY A 238 -1.49 28.45 8.53
CA GLY A 238 -0.23 28.57 7.78
C GLY A 238 -0.30 27.90 6.40
N THR A 239 -0.99 26.76 6.30
CA THR A 239 -1.27 26.10 5.02
C THR A 239 -2.08 27.01 4.09
N ILE A 240 -3.14 27.62 4.61
CA ILE A 240 -4.04 28.50 3.85
C ILE A 240 -3.31 29.75 3.35
N GLU A 241 -2.57 30.44 4.22
CA GLU A 241 -1.74 31.59 3.83
C GLU A 241 -0.68 31.18 2.78
N GLY A 242 -0.07 30.00 2.96
CA GLY A 242 0.84 29.41 1.99
C GLY A 242 0.19 29.22 0.61
N TRP A 243 -1.06 28.76 0.54
CA TRP A 243 -1.78 28.60 -0.73
C TRP A 243 -2.11 29.92 -1.40
N TYR A 244 -2.55 30.94 -0.66
CA TYR A 244 -2.74 32.29 -1.22
C TYR A 244 -1.42 32.86 -1.75
N SER A 245 -0.34 32.73 -0.98
CA SER A 245 1.00 33.15 -1.39
C SER A 245 1.48 32.40 -2.64
N TYR A 246 1.29 31.07 -2.67
CA TYR A 246 1.75 30.23 -3.78
C TYR A 246 0.96 30.47 -5.06
N LEU A 247 -0.35 30.70 -4.99
CA LEU A 247 -1.16 30.90 -6.19
C LEU A 247 -1.07 32.33 -6.71
N TYR A 248 -1.13 33.34 -5.84
CA TYR A 248 -1.27 34.75 -6.26
C TYR A 248 -0.04 35.62 -5.99
N GLY A 249 0.96 35.10 -5.28
CA GLY A 249 2.26 35.73 -5.09
C GLY A 249 3.38 35.08 -5.90
N ASP A 250 4.62 35.30 -5.45
CA ASP A 250 5.83 34.71 -6.04
C ASP A 250 6.00 33.24 -5.59
N PRO A 251 5.91 32.25 -6.50
CA PRO A 251 6.06 30.83 -6.19
C PRO A 251 7.51 30.36 -6.16
N ALA A 252 8.49 31.19 -6.56
CA ALA A 252 9.88 30.76 -6.73
C ALA A 252 10.47 30.06 -5.48
N PRO A 253 10.18 30.50 -4.25
CA PRO A 253 10.66 29.80 -3.04
C PRO A 253 10.12 28.37 -2.93
N ALA A 254 8.82 28.16 -3.13
CA ALA A 254 8.22 26.82 -3.13
C ALA A 254 8.75 25.96 -4.27
N ASN A 255 8.85 26.52 -5.48
CA ASN A 255 9.31 25.80 -6.67
C ASN A 255 10.73 25.26 -6.48
N ALA A 256 11.61 26.02 -5.82
CA ALA A 256 12.96 25.57 -5.49
C ALA A 256 12.94 24.34 -4.57
N LEU A 257 12.09 24.32 -3.54
CA LEU A 257 11.95 23.16 -2.65
C LEU A 257 11.28 21.96 -3.35
N ILE A 258 10.25 22.20 -4.17
CA ILE A 258 9.59 21.13 -4.95
C ILE A 258 10.60 20.43 -5.86
N LYS A 259 11.40 21.19 -6.61
CA LYS A 259 12.44 20.62 -7.50
C LYS A 259 13.58 19.94 -6.72
N LYS A 260 13.87 20.41 -5.52
CA LYS A 260 14.84 19.75 -4.63
C LYS A 260 14.35 18.36 -4.20
N ASP A 261 13.08 18.25 -3.82
CA ASP A 261 12.49 16.97 -3.38
C ASP A 261 12.16 16.05 -4.58
N ASN A 262 11.81 16.64 -5.73
CA ASN A 262 11.52 15.93 -6.97
C ASN A 262 12.30 16.52 -8.15
N PRO A 263 13.53 16.03 -8.42
CA PRO A 263 14.37 16.52 -9.51
C PRO A 263 13.81 16.31 -10.92
N GLU A 264 12.77 15.49 -11.08
CA GLU A 264 12.07 15.29 -12.36
C GLU A 264 11.15 16.46 -12.72
N MET A 265 10.82 17.35 -11.76
CA MET A 265 9.95 18.50 -12.01
C MET A 265 10.69 19.63 -12.72
N THR A 266 10.08 20.16 -13.78
CA THR A 266 10.57 21.32 -14.54
C THR A 266 9.79 22.58 -14.19
N ASP A 267 10.41 23.75 -14.40
CA ASP A 267 9.75 25.04 -14.19
C ASP A 267 8.51 25.20 -15.09
N ASP A 268 8.60 24.76 -16.35
CA ASP A 268 7.47 24.80 -17.29
C ASP A 268 6.30 23.95 -16.82
N GLN A 269 6.56 22.73 -16.32
CA GLN A 269 5.50 21.86 -15.81
C GLN A 269 4.86 22.45 -14.55
N ILE A 270 5.65 23.06 -13.65
CA ILE A 270 5.13 23.74 -12.46
C ILE A 270 4.28 24.95 -12.85
N ALA A 271 4.77 25.79 -13.78
CA ALA A 271 4.07 26.96 -14.27
C ALA A 271 2.74 26.58 -14.94
N HIS A 272 2.75 25.57 -15.80
CA HIS A 272 1.55 25.01 -16.43
C HIS A 272 0.56 24.53 -15.36
N SER A 273 1.01 23.73 -14.40
CA SER A 273 0.15 23.17 -13.35
C SER A 273 -0.50 24.28 -12.53
N ARG A 274 0.26 25.30 -12.10
CA ARG A 274 -0.29 26.47 -11.38
C ARG A 274 -1.33 27.23 -12.21
N ALA A 275 -1.06 27.47 -13.49
CA ALA A 275 -2.01 28.13 -14.38
C ALA A 275 -3.29 27.31 -14.57
N THR A 276 -3.16 25.99 -14.68
CA THR A 276 -4.27 25.05 -14.83
C THR A 276 -5.12 24.95 -13.56
N LEU A 277 -4.51 24.93 -12.37
CA LEU A 277 -5.25 25.00 -11.10
C LEU A 277 -6.16 26.22 -11.02
N LYS A 278 -5.67 27.39 -11.44
CA LYS A 278 -6.47 28.63 -11.52
C LYS A 278 -7.53 28.56 -12.61
N LYS A 279 -7.17 28.13 -13.82
CA LYS A 279 -8.06 28.04 -14.98
C LYS A 279 -9.32 27.23 -14.68
N TYR A 280 -9.18 26.11 -13.97
CA TYR A 280 -10.29 25.23 -13.64
C TYR A 280 -10.96 25.55 -12.30
N GLY A 281 -10.46 26.55 -11.56
CA GLY A 281 -10.93 26.89 -10.21
C GLY A 281 -10.76 25.72 -9.24
N ILE A 282 -9.63 24.99 -9.31
CA ILE A 282 -9.42 23.79 -8.50
C ILE A 282 -9.35 24.12 -7.00
N VAL A 283 -8.81 25.29 -6.65
CA VAL A 283 -8.55 25.70 -5.26
C VAL A 283 -9.54 26.77 -4.79
N ASP A 284 -9.86 27.72 -5.66
CA ASP A 284 -10.58 28.97 -5.39
C ASP A 284 -11.98 28.99 -6.00
N SER A 285 -12.74 27.91 -5.81
CA SER A 285 -14.15 27.81 -6.22
C SER A 285 -15.02 27.20 -5.12
N GLY A 286 -16.32 27.05 -5.37
CA GLY A 286 -17.21 26.32 -4.47
C GLY A 286 -17.31 27.00 -3.10
N ASP A 287 -17.06 26.26 -2.02
CA ASP A 287 -17.16 26.83 -0.66
C ASP A 287 -16.08 27.89 -0.40
N ALA A 288 -14.93 27.80 -1.05
CA ALA A 288 -13.84 28.74 -0.86
C ALA A 288 -14.13 30.17 -1.38
N GLU A 289 -15.09 30.34 -2.29
CA GLU A 289 -15.51 31.67 -2.76
C GLU A 289 -16.06 32.53 -1.63
N LYS A 290 -16.71 31.91 -0.64
CA LYS A 290 -17.32 32.60 0.51
C LYS A 290 -16.51 32.43 1.79
N LEU A 291 -15.92 31.26 1.99
CA LEU A 291 -15.30 30.86 3.25
C LEU A 291 -13.76 30.83 3.19
N GLY A 292 -13.17 31.06 2.01
CA GLY A 292 -11.73 31.02 1.79
C GLY A 292 -11.18 29.61 1.54
N ILE A 293 -9.92 29.53 1.08
CA ILE A 293 -9.20 28.26 0.89
C ILE A 293 -9.14 27.52 2.23
N GLY A 294 -9.32 26.19 2.21
CA GLY A 294 -9.37 25.36 3.41
C GLY A 294 -10.79 24.97 3.83
N ALA A 295 -11.81 25.65 3.29
CA ALA A 295 -13.20 25.50 3.70
C ALA A 295 -13.82 24.15 3.30
N MET A 296 -14.67 23.66 4.20
CA MET A 296 -15.57 22.53 3.99
C MET A 296 -16.96 22.91 4.48
N SER A 297 -18.01 22.35 3.86
CA SER A 297 -19.38 22.52 4.32
C SER A 297 -20.08 21.18 4.58
N ASP A 298 -20.89 21.14 5.64
CA ASP A 298 -21.74 19.99 5.98
C ASP A 298 -22.66 19.61 4.81
N ALA A 299 -23.19 20.61 4.12
CA ALA A 299 -24.08 20.41 2.98
C ALA A 299 -23.37 19.61 1.87
N ARG A 300 -22.12 19.96 1.55
CA ARG A 300 -21.35 19.29 0.52
C ARG A 300 -20.86 17.90 0.92
N TRP A 301 -20.45 17.71 2.17
CA TRP A 301 -20.16 16.35 2.67
C TRP A 301 -21.37 15.43 2.63
N LYS A 302 -22.56 15.94 2.96
CA LYS A 302 -23.83 15.20 2.86
C LYS A 302 -24.18 14.87 1.41
N ASP A 303 -24.04 15.82 0.50
CA ASP A 303 -24.26 15.62 -0.93
C ASP A 303 -23.34 14.54 -1.52
N PHE A 304 -22.04 14.63 -1.23
CA PHE A 304 -21.06 13.64 -1.67
C PHE A 304 -21.39 12.24 -1.12
N HIS A 305 -21.68 12.14 0.19
CA HIS A 305 -22.06 10.88 0.82
C HIS A 305 -23.33 10.27 0.19
N ALA A 306 -24.33 11.09 -0.12
CA ALA A 306 -25.56 10.64 -0.79
C ALA A 306 -25.30 10.13 -2.22
N THR A 307 -24.43 10.84 -2.97
CA THR A 307 -24.03 10.46 -4.33
C THR A 307 -23.28 9.12 -4.35
N MET A 308 -22.39 8.90 -3.39
CA MET A 308 -21.65 7.64 -3.26
C MET A 308 -22.49 6.50 -2.66
N GLY A 309 -23.57 6.82 -1.94
CA GLY A 309 -24.48 5.86 -1.28
C GLY A 309 -25.74 5.50 -2.06
N GLY A 310 -25.80 5.78 -3.37
CA GLY A 310 -27.00 5.65 -4.22
C GLY A 310 -27.88 4.42 -3.94
N ARG A 311 -29.20 4.68 -3.78
CA ARG A 311 -30.33 3.79 -3.42
C ARG A 311 -30.11 2.27 -3.63
N PRO A 312 -30.56 1.43 -2.68
CA PRO A 312 -30.51 -0.01 -2.85
C PRO A 312 -31.32 -0.42 -4.07
N LEU A 313 -30.72 -1.22 -4.94
CA LEU A 313 -31.43 -2.00 -5.95
C LEU A 313 -32.65 -2.63 -5.26
N ARG A 314 -33.84 -2.25 -5.72
CA ARG A 314 -35.12 -2.77 -5.24
C ARG A 314 -35.00 -4.30 -5.19
N ARG A 315 -35.00 -4.88 -3.98
CA ARG A 315 -35.08 -6.34 -3.82
C ARG A 315 -36.30 -6.80 -4.61
N ARG A 316 -36.11 -7.70 -5.59
CA ARG A 316 -37.24 -8.45 -6.16
C ARG A 316 -37.98 -9.11 -4.99
N PRO A 317 -39.32 -9.11 -4.98
CA PRO A 317 -40.06 -9.87 -3.98
C PRO A 317 -39.63 -11.33 -4.08
N ARG A 318 -39.25 -11.93 -2.94
CA ARG A 318 -39.12 -13.40 -2.86
C ARG A 318 -40.49 -13.99 -3.18
N PRO A 319 -40.61 -15.01 -4.06
CA PRO A 319 -41.85 -15.75 -4.16
C PRO A 319 -42.08 -16.44 -2.82
N GLN A 320 -43.23 -16.15 -2.21
CA GLN A 320 -43.67 -16.78 -0.98
C GLN A 320 -44.13 -18.20 -1.34
N ALA A 321 -43.20 -19.15 -1.30
CA ALA A 321 -43.53 -20.56 -1.41
C ALA A 321 -44.06 -21.02 -0.04
N CYS A 322 -45.35 -21.32 0.00
CA CYS A 322 -45.94 -22.16 1.03
C CYS A 322 -45.26 -23.53 0.95
N LEU A 323 -44.41 -23.84 1.94
CA LEU A 323 -43.80 -25.17 2.04
C LEU A 323 -44.61 -26.03 3.02
N HIS A 324 -45.07 -27.15 2.48
CA HIS A 324 -45.89 -28.18 3.10
C HIS A 324 -45.16 -28.81 4.31
N PRO A 325 -45.86 -29.22 5.39
CA PRO A 325 -45.26 -29.72 6.64
C PRO A 325 -44.42 -31.01 6.53
N ALA A 326 -44.25 -31.58 5.33
CA ALA A 326 -43.42 -32.76 5.10
C ALA A 326 -41.92 -32.44 4.92
N VAL A 327 -41.54 -31.19 4.61
CA VAL A 327 -40.12 -30.80 4.41
C VAL A 327 -39.39 -30.60 5.74
N ARG A 328 -40.13 -30.27 6.80
CA ARG A 328 -39.59 -29.95 8.14
C ARG A 328 -39.00 -31.14 8.90
N GLN A 329 -39.34 -32.37 8.51
CA GLN A 329 -38.83 -33.58 9.16
C GLN A 329 -37.62 -34.19 8.43
N GLN A 330 -37.28 -33.68 7.24
CA GLN A 330 -36.10 -34.10 6.48
C GLN A 330 -34.91 -33.19 6.76
N GLU A 331 -35.14 -31.87 6.93
CA GLU A 331 -34.10 -30.90 7.35
C GLU A 331 -33.57 -31.14 8.77
N ALA A 332 -34.40 -31.65 9.69
CA ALA A 332 -33.96 -31.98 11.06
C ALA A 332 -33.17 -33.30 11.18
N ARG A 333 -33.10 -34.11 10.10
CA ARG A 333 -32.24 -35.30 10.04
C ARG A 333 -30.91 -35.01 9.32
N ASP A 334 -30.91 -34.11 8.33
CA ASP A 334 -29.68 -33.65 7.65
C ASP A 334 -28.82 -32.70 8.51
N GLU A 335 -29.40 -31.91 9.42
CA GLU A 335 -28.64 -31.01 10.31
C GLU A 335 -27.80 -31.72 11.39
N SER A 336 -27.96 -33.04 11.54
CA SER A 336 -27.21 -33.85 12.51
C SER A 336 -26.05 -34.67 11.91
N GLN A 337 -25.85 -34.62 10.58
CA GLN A 337 -24.78 -35.38 9.91
C GLN A 337 -23.75 -34.53 9.14
N ASP A 338 -23.93 -33.21 9.01
CA ASP A 338 -22.98 -32.31 8.32
C ASP A 338 -21.96 -31.61 9.25
N ARG A 339 -21.61 -32.23 10.38
CA ARG A 339 -20.49 -31.83 11.24
C ARG A 339 -19.44 -32.93 11.39
N GLU A 340 -18.83 -33.35 10.28
CA GLU A 340 -17.48 -33.91 10.27
C GLU A 340 -16.96 -34.11 8.83
N VAL A 341 -16.60 -33.02 8.15
CA VAL A 341 -15.55 -33.13 7.11
C VAL A 341 -14.23 -32.96 7.83
N VAL A 342 -13.69 -34.05 8.35
CA VAL A 342 -12.31 -34.08 8.87
C VAL A 342 -11.40 -33.87 7.67
N SER A 343 -10.86 -32.67 7.48
CA SER A 343 -9.77 -32.45 6.54
C SER A 343 -8.60 -33.34 6.94
N ARG A 344 -8.10 -34.16 6.01
CA ARG A 344 -7.00 -35.09 6.31
C ARG A 344 -5.71 -34.27 6.42
N ALA A 345 -5.22 -34.07 7.64
CA ALA A 345 -3.97 -33.36 7.88
C ALA A 345 -2.81 -34.05 7.15
N VAL A 346 -2.06 -33.32 6.34
CA VAL A 346 -0.85 -33.78 5.62
C VAL A 346 0.33 -33.86 6.57
N VAL A 347 0.46 -32.87 7.47
CA VAL A 347 1.49 -32.79 8.51
C VAL A 347 0.86 -32.36 9.82
N LYS A 348 1.27 -32.96 10.93
CA LYS A 348 0.93 -32.53 12.28
C LYS A 348 2.19 -32.33 13.10
N LEU A 349 2.34 -31.18 13.72
CA LEU A 349 3.37 -30.90 14.73
C LEU A 349 2.67 -30.91 16.07
N GLN A 350 3.14 -31.79 16.97
CA GLN A 350 2.54 -31.98 18.29
C GLN A 350 3.62 -31.75 19.35
N ASP A 351 3.38 -30.73 20.17
CA ASP A 351 4.23 -30.34 21.30
C ASP A 351 5.72 -30.19 20.93
N VAL A 352 6.00 -29.59 19.76
CA VAL A 352 7.38 -29.55 19.23
C VAL A 352 8.21 -28.49 19.94
N ASP A 353 9.31 -28.92 20.57
CA ASP A 353 10.39 -28.02 20.99
C ASP A 353 11.59 -28.11 20.07
N LYS A 354 12.30 -27.00 19.92
CA LYS A 354 13.62 -26.97 19.29
C LYS A 354 14.58 -26.09 20.07
N VAL A 355 15.65 -26.71 20.57
CA VAL A 355 16.80 -26.04 21.17
C VAL A 355 18.03 -26.28 20.29
N TYR A 356 18.72 -25.22 19.92
CA TYR A 356 19.99 -25.32 19.18
C TYR A 356 21.15 -25.63 20.13
N GLY A 357 22.25 -26.20 19.63
CA GLY A 357 23.40 -26.60 20.43
C GLY A 357 24.07 -25.47 21.22
N ASN A 358 23.80 -24.21 20.86
CA ASN A 358 24.23 -23.01 21.60
C ASN A 358 23.26 -22.62 22.75
N GLY A 359 22.29 -23.46 23.08
CA GLY A 359 21.29 -23.22 24.14
C GLY A 359 20.12 -22.32 23.72
N VAL A 360 20.07 -21.84 22.47
CA VAL A 360 18.96 -20.99 22.01
C VAL A 360 17.70 -21.84 21.81
N VAL A 361 16.67 -21.54 22.61
CA VAL A 361 15.33 -22.12 22.45
C VAL A 361 14.62 -21.42 21.29
N ALA A 362 14.51 -22.11 20.16
CA ALA A 362 13.91 -21.59 18.94
C ALA A 362 12.39 -21.78 18.90
N LEU A 363 11.92 -22.97 19.27
CA LEU A 363 10.50 -23.33 19.33
C LEU A 363 10.19 -23.95 20.68
N ARG A 364 8.98 -23.72 21.20
CA ARG A 364 8.57 -24.29 22.47
C ARG A 364 7.07 -24.62 22.50
N HIS A 365 6.67 -25.86 22.78
CA HIS A 365 5.29 -26.35 22.75
C HIS A 365 4.54 -25.88 21.50
N LEU A 366 5.12 -26.12 20.32
CA LEU A 366 4.51 -25.72 19.05
C LEU A 366 3.56 -26.82 18.57
N ASP A 367 2.27 -26.49 18.56
CA ASP A 367 1.23 -27.27 17.90
C ASP A 367 0.83 -26.59 16.58
N LEU A 368 0.87 -27.38 15.50
CA LEU A 368 0.49 -26.92 14.16
C LEU A 368 0.10 -28.09 13.27
N ASP A 369 -1.16 -28.12 12.85
CA ASP A 369 -1.65 -29.06 11.85
C ASP A 369 -1.69 -28.39 10.48
N LEU A 370 -1.47 -29.11 9.38
CA LEU A 370 -1.54 -28.61 8.01
C LEU A 370 -2.47 -29.50 7.18
N ALA A 371 -3.53 -28.94 6.62
CA ALA A 371 -4.51 -29.70 5.83
C ALA A 371 -4.11 -29.79 4.34
N GLU A 372 -4.60 -30.82 3.65
CA GLU A 372 -4.35 -30.98 2.21
C GLU A 372 -4.97 -29.85 1.39
N GLY A 373 -4.20 -29.30 0.45
CA GLY A 373 -4.61 -28.18 -0.41
C GLY A 373 -4.70 -26.83 0.32
N GLU A 374 -4.28 -26.77 1.58
CA GLU A 374 -4.26 -25.56 2.38
C GLU A 374 -3.12 -24.61 1.98
N PHE A 375 -3.37 -23.30 2.01
CA PHE A 375 -2.33 -22.28 1.96
C PHE A 375 -2.18 -21.68 3.35
N LEU A 376 -1.21 -22.18 4.11
CA LEU A 376 -0.92 -21.74 5.48
C LEU A 376 0.22 -20.73 5.49
N SER A 377 -0.01 -19.53 6.03
CA SER A 377 1.08 -18.61 6.36
C SER A 377 1.53 -18.71 7.80
N LEU A 378 2.84 -18.77 8.02
CA LEU A 378 3.47 -18.52 9.31
C LEU A 378 3.88 -17.04 9.37
N LEU A 379 3.26 -16.29 10.29
CA LEU A 379 3.48 -14.85 10.46
C LEU A 379 4.07 -14.56 11.84
N GLY A 380 5.13 -13.77 11.92
CA GLY A 380 5.73 -13.44 13.22
C GLY A 380 6.99 -12.58 13.09
N PRO A 381 7.49 -12.01 14.21
CA PRO A 381 8.68 -11.16 14.21
C PRO A 381 9.94 -11.93 13.78
N SER A 382 11.01 -11.21 13.42
CA SER A 382 12.29 -11.84 13.07
C SER A 382 12.82 -12.68 14.24
N GLY A 383 13.24 -13.91 13.94
CA GLY A 383 13.81 -14.82 14.95
C GLY A 383 12.81 -15.58 15.82
N CYS A 384 11.50 -15.52 15.53
CA CYS A 384 10.47 -16.34 16.20
C CYS A 384 10.44 -17.83 15.77
N GLY A 385 11.35 -18.29 14.92
CA GLY A 385 11.48 -19.71 14.58
C GLY A 385 10.69 -20.19 13.35
N LYS A 386 10.08 -19.31 12.54
CA LYS A 386 9.36 -19.69 11.29
C LYS A 386 10.19 -20.57 10.36
N SER A 387 11.39 -20.12 10.00
CA SER A 387 12.31 -20.91 9.15
C SER A 387 12.79 -22.19 9.84
N THR A 388 12.81 -22.23 11.17
CA THR A 388 13.07 -23.46 11.94
C THR A 388 11.93 -24.46 11.73
N VAL A 389 10.67 -24.02 11.79
CA VAL A 389 9.49 -24.86 11.49
C VAL A 389 9.61 -25.46 10.09
N LEU A 390 9.88 -24.65 9.06
CA LEU A 390 10.01 -25.15 7.68
C LEU A 390 11.12 -26.19 7.55
N ARG A 391 12.28 -25.97 8.17
CA ARG A 391 13.41 -26.93 8.12
C ARG A 391 13.06 -28.25 8.81
N LEU A 392 12.37 -28.20 9.95
CA LEU A 392 11.94 -29.41 10.66
C LEU A 392 10.91 -30.20 9.85
N VAL A 393 9.92 -29.51 9.27
CA VAL A 393 8.94 -30.13 8.36
C VAL A 393 9.64 -30.75 7.14
N ALA A 394 10.64 -30.06 6.56
CA ALA A 394 11.43 -30.57 5.43
C ALA A 394 12.38 -31.73 5.79
N GLY A 395 12.48 -32.13 7.06
CA GLY A 395 13.45 -33.13 7.52
C GLY A 395 14.91 -32.66 7.48
N LEU A 396 15.15 -31.34 7.42
CA LEU A 396 16.48 -30.71 7.43
C LEU A 396 17.01 -30.45 8.85
N GLY A 397 16.35 -31.00 9.86
CA GLY A 397 16.78 -30.95 11.25
C GLY A 397 15.89 -31.82 12.14
N GLU A 398 16.38 -32.13 13.34
CA GLU A 398 15.65 -32.94 14.31
C GLU A 398 14.96 -32.06 15.35
N VAL A 399 13.81 -32.50 15.84
CA VAL A 399 13.13 -31.89 17.01
C VAL A 399 13.90 -32.21 18.28
N SER A 400 13.82 -31.34 19.29
CA SER A 400 14.41 -31.62 20.61
C SER A 400 13.46 -32.42 21.50
N SER A 401 12.15 -32.19 21.37
CA SER A 401 11.06 -32.94 21.99
C SER A 401 9.79 -32.79 21.11
N GLY A 402 8.73 -33.52 21.43
CA GLY A 402 7.52 -33.58 20.60
C GLY A 402 7.68 -34.47 19.38
N ARG A 403 6.75 -34.39 18.43
CA ARG A 403 6.79 -35.19 17.20
C ARG A 403 6.17 -34.47 16.00
N ILE A 404 6.66 -34.85 14.81
CA ILE A 404 6.11 -34.42 13.53
C ILE A 404 5.56 -35.67 12.83
N GLU A 405 4.26 -35.70 12.62
CA GLU A 405 3.56 -36.81 11.97
C GLU A 405 3.14 -36.42 10.56
N TRP A 406 3.49 -37.26 9.59
CA TRP A 406 3.09 -37.07 8.21
C TRP A 406 2.05 -38.12 7.80
N ALA A 407 0.99 -37.68 7.12
CA ALA A 407 -0.01 -38.61 6.60
C ALA A 407 0.59 -39.51 5.52
N GLY A 408 0.65 -40.82 5.82
CA GLY A 408 1.29 -41.81 4.94
C GLY A 408 2.82 -41.82 5.04
N GLY A 409 3.39 -41.35 6.15
CA GLY A 409 4.83 -41.36 6.42
C GLY A 409 5.43 -42.77 6.51
N ASN A 410 6.09 -43.22 5.45
CA ASN A 410 6.79 -44.50 5.35
C ASN A 410 8.24 -44.37 4.81
N GLY A 411 8.75 -43.13 4.68
CA GLY A 411 10.11 -42.79 4.22
C GLY A 411 11.09 -42.46 5.36
N ARG A 412 12.28 -41.97 4.99
CA ARG A 412 13.35 -41.60 5.94
C ARG A 412 12.87 -40.48 6.88
N ALA A 413 13.08 -40.65 8.19
CA ALA A 413 12.58 -39.76 9.24
C ALA A 413 11.04 -39.61 9.31
N GLY A 414 10.27 -40.58 8.78
CA GLY A 414 8.80 -40.56 8.82
C GLY A 414 8.15 -39.67 7.76
N LEU A 415 8.93 -39.15 6.79
CA LEU A 415 8.42 -38.37 5.66
C LEU A 415 7.58 -39.27 4.71
N PRO A 416 6.52 -38.73 4.07
CA PRO A 416 5.68 -39.51 3.16
C PRO A 416 6.42 -39.83 1.86
N GLN A 417 6.02 -40.90 1.16
CA GLN A 417 6.32 -41.02 -0.27
C GLN A 417 5.61 -39.89 -1.02
N GLY A 418 6.38 -38.87 -1.39
CA GLY A 418 5.91 -37.68 -2.06
C GLY A 418 6.84 -36.51 -1.79
N ASP A 419 6.95 -35.61 -2.75
CA ASP A 419 8.06 -34.67 -2.75
C ASP A 419 7.71 -33.36 -2.07
N ILE A 420 8.61 -32.95 -1.17
CA ILE A 420 8.61 -31.62 -0.57
C ILE A 420 9.36 -30.71 -1.54
N GLY A 421 8.68 -29.69 -2.03
CA GLY A 421 9.32 -28.57 -2.72
C GLY A 421 9.77 -27.56 -1.67
N PHE A 422 11.02 -27.09 -1.75
CA PHE A 422 11.53 -26.06 -0.85
C PHE A 422 12.06 -24.88 -1.66
N VAL A 423 11.53 -23.69 -1.39
CA VAL A 423 12.03 -22.41 -1.90
C VAL A 423 12.62 -21.63 -0.74
N PHE A 424 13.95 -21.49 -0.74
CA PHE A 424 14.69 -20.75 0.26
C PHE A 424 14.60 -19.23 0.03
N GLN A 425 14.81 -18.46 1.10
CA GLN A 425 14.86 -16.99 1.07
C GLN A 425 15.84 -16.47 0.03
N GLU A 426 17.02 -17.08 -0.06
CA GLU A 426 17.93 -16.89 -1.17
C GLU A 426 17.65 -17.95 -2.25
N PRO A 427 17.48 -17.57 -3.54
CA PRO A 427 17.14 -18.50 -4.61
C PRO A 427 18.10 -19.70 -4.78
N THR A 428 19.33 -19.64 -4.26
CA THR A 428 20.32 -20.74 -4.25
C THR A 428 20.41 -21.49 -5.58
N LEU A 429 20.37 -20.75 -6.69
CA LEU A 429 20.50 -21.31 -8.03
C LEU A 429 21.96 -21.68 -8.29
N MET A 430 22.20 -22.75 -9.05
CA MET A 430 23.52 -23.12 -9.55
C MET A 430 24.02 -22.02 -10.50
N PRO A 431 25.03 -21.21 -10.11
CA PRO A 431 25.41 -20.02 -10.87
C PRO A 431 26.08 -20.36 -12.22
N TRP A 432 26.65 -21.57 -12.33
CA TRP A 432 27.28 -22.10 -13.55
C TRP A 432 26.30 -22.85 -14.47
N ALA A 433 25.02 -22.93 -14.12
CA ALA A 433 24.02 -23.67 -14.89
C ALA A 433 22.92 -22.73 -15.40
N THR A 434 22.35 -23.03 -16.56
CA THR A 434 21.25 -22.24 -17.13
C THR A 434 19.96 -22.41 -16.32
N VAL A 435 18.94 -21.59 -16.59
CA VAL A 435 17.58 -21.74 -16.04
C VAL A 435 17.06 -23.17 -16.24
N PHE A 436 17.15 -23.69 -17.47
CA PHE A 436 16.75 -25.06 -17.78
C PHE A 436 17.45 -26.09 -16.90
N LYS A 437 18.78 -25.98 -16.74
CA LYS A 437 19.55 -26.92 -15.92
C LYS A 437 19.27 -26.79 -14.43
N ASN A 438 18.95 -25.58 -13.95
CA ASN A 438 18.51 -25.34 -12.58
C ASN A 438 17.19 -26.06 -12.29
N VAL A 439 16.22 -25.92 -13.18
CA VAL A 439 14.90 -26.55 -13.04
C VAL A 439 14.97 -28.07 -13.29
N LEU A 440 15.88 -28.54 -14.15
CA LEU A 440 16.08 -29.98 -14.42
C LEU A 440 16.64 -30.77 -13.23
N LEU A 441 17.41 -30.12 -12.34
CA LEU A 441 18.20 -30.80 -11.31
C LEU A 441 17.40 -31.81 -10.47
N PRO A 442 16.22 -31.48 -9.90
CA PRO A 442 15.46 -32.43 -9.08
C PRO A 442 15.00 -33.67 -9.87
N LEU A 443 14.59 -33.51 -11.13
CA LEU A 443 14.20 -34.63 -11.98
C LEU A 443 15.38 -35.53 -12.33
N LYS A 444 16.54 -34.93 -12.58
CA LYS A 444 17.80 -35.67 -12.82
C LYS A 444 18.19 -36.51 -11.60
N LEU A 445 18.07 -35.96 -10.40
CA LEU A 445 18.37 -36.69 -9.15
C LEU A 445 17.41 -37.86 -8.90
N ARG A 446 16.18 -37.80 -9.43
CA ARG A 446 15.21 -38.90 -9.39
C ARG A 446 15.36 -39.91 -10.52
N GLY A 447 16.28 -39.70 -11.47
CA GLY A 447 16.46 -40.59 -12.60
C GLY A 447 15.31 -40.57 -13.62
N VAL A 448 14.54 -39.47 -13.70
CA VAL A 448 13.49 -39.31 -14.71
C VAL A 448 14.12 -39.32 -16.12
N ALA A 449 13.47 -39.98 -17.07
CA ALA A 449 13.98 -40.10 -18.44
C ALA A 449 14.22 -38.72 -19.08
N PRO A 450 15.30 -38.52 -19.86
CA PRO A 450 15.68 -37.20 -20.37
C PRO A 450 14.58 -36.46 -21.13
N ASP A 451 13.82 -37.16 -21.98
CA ASP A 451 12.76 -36.55 -22.81
C ASP A 451 11.56 -36.10 -21.98
N GLU A 452 11.13 -36.95 -21.05
CA GLU A 452 10.08 -36.64 -20.07
C GLU A 452 10.50 -35.47 -19.17
N ALA A 453 11.75 -35.49 -18.68
CA ALA A 453 12.27 -34.43 -17.84
C ALA A 453 12.35 -33.09 -18.60
N ALA A 454 12.77 -33.11 -19.86
CA ALA A 454 12.83 -31.90 -20.68
C ALA A 454 11.45 -31.29 -20.94
N ALA A 455 10.41 -32.11 -21.12
CA ALA A 455 9.04 -31.63 -21.27
C ALA A 455 8.54 -30.95 -19.99
N ARG A 456 8.70 -31.60 -18.82
CA ARG A 456 8.30 -31.05 -17.52
C ARG A 456 9.04 -29.77 -17.16
N VAL A 457 10.34 -29.68 -17.50
CA VAL A 457 11.13 -28.46 -17.28
C VAL A 457 10.57 -27.29 -18.08
N ARG A 458 10.24 -27.49 -19.36
CA ARG A 458 9.64 -26.44 -20.19
C ARG A 458 8.29 -25.98 -19.64
N GLU A 459 7.44 -26.93 -19.25
CA GLU A 459 6.17 -26.63 -18.60
C GLU A 459 6.35 -25.81 -17.31
N ALA A 460 7.29 -26.21 -16.44
CA ALA A 460 7.56 -25.50 -15.19
C ALA A 460 8.10 -24.07 -15.40
N ILE A 461 8.93 -23.87 -16.43
CA ILE A 461 9.44 -22.54 -16.80
C ILE A 461 8.31 -21.65 -17.35
N ALA A 462 7.44 -22.22 -18.20
CA ALA A 462 6.29 -21.52 -18.74
C ALA A 462 5.29 -21.12 -17.64
N MET A 463 5.06 -22.02 -16.68
CA MET A 463 4.16 -21.78 -15.54
C MET A 463 4.54 -20.55 -14.71
N VAL A 464 5.82 -20.19 -14.63
CA VAL A 464 6.32 -19.02 -13.90
C VAL A 464 6.55 -17.79 -14.80
N GLY A 465 6.18 -17.87 -16.08
CA GLY A 465 6.28 -16.80 -17.06
C GLY A 465 7.73 -16.47 -17.46
N LEU A 466 8.57 -17.50 -17.61
CA LEU A 466 9.98 -17.37 -18.02
C LEU A 466 10.27 -18.01 -19.39
N ASP A 467 9.26 -18.18 -20.23
CA ASP A 467 9.44 -18.63 -21.61
C ASP A 467 10.48 -17.76 -22.34
N GLY A 468 11.42 -18.41 -23.04
CA GLY A 468 12.53 -17.74 -23.74
C GLY A 468 13.77 -17.46 -22.89
N PHE A 469 13.73 -17.70 -21.57
CA PHE A 469 14.89 -17.55 -20.67
C PHE A 469 15.58 -18.88 -20.32
N GLU A 470 15.23 -19.98 -20.97
CA GLU A 470 15.71 -21.34 -20.64
C GLU A 470 17.24 -21.45 -20.68
N ARG A 471 17.87 -20.66 -21.57
CA ARG A 471 19.32 -20.64 -21.79
C ARG A 471 20.06 -19.60 -20.96
N ALA A 472 19.34 -18.70 -20.28
CA ALA A 472 19.96 -17.68 -19.45
C ALA A 472 20.64 -18.29 -18.21
N TYR A 473 21.70 -17.66 -17.75
CA TYR A 473 22.38 -17.98 -16.49
C TYR A 473 21.85 -17.10 -15.36
N PRO A 474 21.90 -17.53 -14.08
CA PRO A 474 21.40 -16.74 -12.96
C PRO A 474 21.92 -15.31 -12.90
N ARG A 475 23.18 -15.06 -13.29
CA ARG A 475 23.78 -13.72 -13.33
C ARG A 475 23.11 -12.76 -14.34
N GLU A 476 22.39 -13.29 -15.32
CA GLU A 476 21.69 -12.55 -16.38
C GLU A 476 20.23 -12.26 -16.00
N LEU A 477 19.79 -12.71 -14.82
CA LEU A 477 18.42 -12.59 -14.33
C LEU A 477 18.30 -11.53 -13.23
N SER A 478 17.18 -10.81 -13.21
CA SER A 478 16.80 -9.95 -12.09
C SER A 478 16.55 -10.78 -10.81
N GLY A 479 16.50 -10.14 -9.64
CA GLY A 479 16.18 -10.82 -8.37
C GLY A 479 14.85 -11.58 -8.43
N GLY A 480 13.79 -10.94 -8.94
CA GLY A 480 12.48 -11.57 -9.11
C GLY A 480 12.50 -12.74 -10.10
N MET A 481 13.26 -12.63 -11.19
CA MET A 481 13.43 -13.74 -12.14
C MET A 481 14.16 -14.92 -11.50
N LYS A 482 15.21 -14.69 -10.71
CA LYS A 482 15.89 -15.76 -9.96
C LYS A 482 14.93 -16.48 -9.01
N MET A 483 14.06 -15.75 -8.33
CA MET A 483 13.08 -16.36 -7.44
C MET A 483 12.05 -17.21 -8.22
N ARG A 484 11.56 -16.72 -9.36
CA ARG A 484 10.70 -17.51 -10.26
C ARG A 484 11.37 -18.80 -10.72
N VAL A 485 12.66 -18.79 -11.02
CA VAL A 485 13.42 -20.01 -11.34
C VAL A 485 13.49 -20.97 -10.15
N SER A 486 13.67 -20.46 -8.92
CA SER A 486 13.68 -21.28 -7.70
C SER A 486 12.31 -21.94 -7.46
N ILE A 487 11.23 -21.19 -7.68
CA ILE A 487 9.85 -21.71 -7.65
C ILE A 487 9.69 -22.79 -8.72
N ALA A 488 10.00 -22.52 -9.99
CA ALA A 488 9.91 -23.52 -11.06
C ALA A 488 10.69 -24.81 -10.73
N ARG A 489 11.89 -24.68 -10.16
CA ARG A 489 12.71 -25.81 -9.70
C ARG A 489 12.01 -26.63 -8.61
N ALA A 490 11.25 -26.01 -7.71
CA ALA A 490 10.47 -26.74 -6.71
C ALA A 490 9.24 -27.42 -7.36
N LEU A 491 8.53 -26.71 -8.24
CA LEU A 491 7.25 -27.14 -8.81
C LEU A 491 7.39 -28.22 -9.89
N VAL A 492 8.52 -28.32 -10.59
CA VAL A 492 8.78 -29.30 -11.67
C VAL A 492 8.56 -30.75 -11.24
N THR A 493 8.57 -30.99 -9.92
CA THR A 493 8.43 -32.30 -9.32
C THR A 493 7.01 -32.65 -8.88
N HIS A 494 6.05 -31.75 -9.10
CA HIS A 494 4.67 -31.84 -8.61
C HIS A 494 4.61 -32.16 -7.11
N PRO A 495 5.19 -31.29 -6.25
CA PRO A 495 5.30 -31.55 -4.83
C PRO A 495 3.92 -31.61 -4.15
N ARG A 496 3.77 -32.48 -3.14
CA ARG A 496 2.56 -32.52 -2.29
C ARG A 496 2.54 -31.37 -1.29
N LEU A 497 3.72 -30.96 -0.84
CA LEU A 497 3.95 -29.83 0.06
C LEU A 497 5.00 -28.88 -0.52
N LEU A 498 4.65 -27.61 -0.65
CA LEU A 498 5.55 -26.55 -1.02
C LEU A 498 5.86 -25.66 0.20
N LEU A 499 7.14 -25.57 0.55
CA LEU A 499 7.64 -24.75 1.63
C LEU A 499 8.31 -23.51 1.04
N LEU A 500 7.87 -22.32 1.47
CA LEU A 500 8.32 -21.04 0.95
C LEU A 500 8.86 -20.19 2.12
N ASP A 501 10.18 -20.02 2.20
CA ASP A 501 10.84 -19.29 3.28
C ASP A 501 11.14 -17.84 2.85
N GLU A 502 10.25 -16.89 3.16
CA GLU A 502 10.37 -15.47 2.80
C GLU A 502 10.79 -15.19 1.33
N PRO A 503 10.15 -15.84 0.33
CA PRO A 503 10.65 -15.83 -1.05
C PRO A 503 10.61 -14.43 -1.70
N PHE A 504 9.85 -13.48 -1.15
CA PHE A 504 9.65 -12.16 -1.74
C PHE A 504 10.15 -11.00 -0.86
N ALA A 505 10.83 -11.30 0.24
CA ALA A 505 11.29 -10.28 1.20
C ALA A 505 12.29 -9.29 0.58
N SER A 506 13.15 -9.75 -0.32
CA SER A 506 14.20 -8.92 -0.97
C SER A 506 13.75 -8.19 -2.23
N LEU A 507 12.49 -8.34 -2.64
CA LEU A 507 11.95 -7.78 -3.88
C LEU A 507 11.29 -6.43 -3.64
N ASP A 508 11.27 -5.58 -4.66
CA ASP A 508 10.45 -4.38 -4.67
C ASP A 508 8.95 -4.75 -4.68
N GLU A 509 8.12 -3.81 -4.23
CA GLU A 509 6.69 -4.05 -4.00
C GLU A 509 5.90 -4.38 -5.28
N ILE A 510 6.26 -3.80 -6.43
CA ILE A 510 5.60 -4.09 -7.71
C ILE A 510 5.92 -5.52 -8.15
N THR A 511 7.20 -5.90 -8.10
CA THR A 511 7.63 -7.25 -8.43
C THR A 511 7.03 -8.28 -7.47
N ARG A 512 6.94 -7.95 -6.17
CA ARG A 512 6.29 -8.79 -5.15
C ARG A 512 4.81 -9.00 -5.47
N PHE A 513 4.03 -7.94 -5.72
CA PHE A 513 2.60 -8.08 -6.02
C PHE A 513 2.34 -8.94 -7.26
N LYS A 514 3.16 -8.78 -8.29
CA LYS A 514 3.06 -9.64 -9.47
C LYS A 514 3.33 -11.10 -9.11
N LEU A 515 4.34 -11.37 -8.29
CA LEU A 515 4.69 -12.73 -7.86
C LEU A 515 3.66 -13.37 -6.94
N ASP A 516 3.07 -12.60 -6.02
CA ASP A 516 1.96 -13.06 -5.19
C ASP A 516 0.78 -13.51 -6.07
N ASN A 517 0.41 -12.69 -7.06
CA ASN A 517 -0.69 -13.00 -7.97
C ASN A 517 -0.37 -14.25 -8.80
N ASP A 518 0.87 -14.35 -9.31
CA ASP A 518 1.32 -15.51 -10.08
C ASP A 518 1.30 -16.79 -9.21
N LEU A 519 1.79 -16.71 -7.96
CA LEU A 519 1.82 -17.84 -7.03
C LEU A 519 0.40 -18.29 -6.64
N LEU A 520 -0.49 -17.34 -6.36
CA LEU A 520 -1.88 -17.63 -6.03
C LEU A 520 -2.61 -18.26 -7.23
N ALA A 521 -2.44 -17.71 -8.43
CA ALA A 521 -3.03 -18.29 -9.64
C ALA A 521 -2.53 -19.72 -9.91
N LEU A 522 -1.24 -19.97 -9.66
CA LEU A 522 -0.67 -21.32 -9.73
C LEU A 522 -1.28 -22.26 -8.68
N TRP A 523 -1.43 -21.80 -7.44
CA TRP A 523 -2.07 -22.54 -6.35
C TRP A 523 -3.55 -22.83 -6.62
N GLU A 524 -4.33 -21.88 -7.14
CA GLU A 524 -5.73 -22.09 -7.48
C GLU A 524 -5.93 -23.18 -8.55
N ARG A 525 -4.98 -23.30 -9.49
CA ARG A 525 -5.00 -24.33 -10.54
C ARG A 525 -4.57 -25.71 -10.05
N GLN A 526 -3.49 -25.78 -9.26
CA GLN A 526 -2.83 -27.05 -8.91
C GLN A 526 -3.24 -27.60 -7.53
N ARG A 527 -3.78 -26.73 -6.64
CA ARG A 527 -4.25 -27.07 -5.29
C ARG A 527 -3.24 -27.87 -4.45
N TRP A 528 -1.94 -27.63 -4.64
CA TRP A 528 -0.90 -28.13 -3.74
C TRP A 528 -1.00 -27.49 -2.35
N THR A 529 -0.47 -28.19 -1.35
CA THR A 529 -0.40 -27.69 0.03
C THR A 529 0.79 -26.75 0.15
N VAL A 530 0.63 -25.59 0.79
CA VAL A 530 1.67 -24.56 0.91
C VAL A 530 1.85 -24.16 2.36
N VAL A 531 3.11 -24.09 2.82
CA VAL A 531 3.50 -23.35 4.02
C VAL A 531 4.36 -22.18 3.61
N PHE A 532 3.87 -20.98 3.88
CA PHE A 532 4.48 -19.72 3.48
C PHE A 532 4.95 -18.93 4.69
N VAL A 533 6.24 -18.62 4.75
CA VAL A 533 6.81 -17.78 5.80
C VAL A 533 6.87 -16.35 5.31
N THR A 534 6.33 -15.44 6.12
CA THR A 534 6.46 -14.01 5.87
C THR A 534 6.48 -13.21 7.16
N HIS A 535 6.97 -11.98 7.06
CA HIS A 535 6.81 -10.93 8.07
C HIS A 535 5.74 -9.90 7.65
N SER A 536 5.11 -10.08 6.48
CA SER A 536 4.09 -9.18 5.93
C SER A 536 2.68 -9.66 6.25
N VAL A 537 1.95 -8.86 7.00
CA VAL A 537 0.51 -9.08 7.27
C VAL A 537 -0.28 -9.08 5.97
N TYR A 538 0.02 -8.17 5.06
CA TYR A 538 -0.71 -8.00 3.80
C TYR A 538 -0.56 -9.22 2.88
N GLU A 539 0.67 -9.70 2.74
CA GLU A 539 0.98 -10.87 1.92
C GLU A 539 0.32 -12.13 2.48
N SER A 540 0.41 -12.33 3.81
CA SER A 540 -0.23 -13.48 4.48
C SER A 540 -1.75 -13.45 4.34
N VAL A 541 -2.41 -12.30 4.48
CA VAL A 541 -3.86 -12.19 4.27
C VAL A 541 -4.23 -12.43 2.81
N TYR A 542 -3.44 -11.95 1.86
CA TYR A 542 -3.75 -12.08 0.45
C TYR A 542 -3.67 -13.55 -0.01
N LEU A 543 -2.57 -14.23 0.33
CA LEU A 543 -2.26 -15.55 -0.20
C LEU A 543 -2.94 -16.71 0.55
N SER A 544 -3.22 -16.54 1.85
CA SER A 544 -3.45 -17.70 2.72
C SER A 544 -4.92 -18.02 2.94
N THR A 545 -5.24 -19.30 3.04
CA THR A 545 -6.52 -19.76 3.61
C THR A 545 -6.50 -19.72 5.14
N ARG A 546 -5.31 -19.82 5.75
CA ARG A 546 -5.12 -19.74 7.21
C ARG A 546 -3.79 -19.11 7.56
N ILE A 547 -3.73 -18.39 8.68
CA ILE A 547 -2.53 -17.71 9.17
C ILE A 547 -2.28 -18.12 10.62
N ALA A 548 -1.14 -18.79 10.86
CA ALA A 548 -0.63 -19.04 12.19
C ALA A 548 0.32 -17.90 12.61
N VAL A 549 -0.11 -17.10 13.57
CA VAL A 549 0.69 -16.01 14.16
C VAL A 549 1.58 -16.58 15.25
N MET A 550 2.88 -16.32 15.19
CA MET A 550 3.87 -16.83 16.13
C MET A 550 4.31 -15.77 17.16
N THR A 551 4.53 -16.18 18.41
CA THR A 551 5.10 -15.34 19.48
C THR A 551 6.55 -14.95 19.21
N ALA A 552 7.02 -13.88 19.86
CA ALA A 552 8.46 -13.61 19.94
C ALA A 552 9.20 -14.79 20.62
N ARG A 553 10.53 -14.89 20.40
CA ARG A 553 11.35 -16.03 20.86
C ARG A 553 11.11 -16.30 22.36
N PRO A 554 10.78 -17.55 22.77
CA PRO A 554 10.70 -18.76 21.94
C PRO A 554 9.42 -18.84 21.10
N GLY A 555 9.55 -19.35 19.87
CA GLY A 555 8.45 -19.44 18.91
C GLY A 555 7.35 -20.41 19.33
N ARG A 556 6.11 -19.93 19.38
CA ARG A 556 4.89 -20.72 19.60
C ARG A 556 3.75 -20.17 18.75
N THR A 557 2.71 -20.97 18.48
CA THR A 557 1.48 -20.49 17.86
C THR A 557 0.70 -19.64 18.87
N ALA A 558 0.66 -18.33 18.66
CA ALA A 558 -0.08 -17.37 19.49
C ALA A 558 -1.56 -17.28 19.11
N SER A 559 -1.82 -17.32 17.82
CA SER A 559 -3.17 -17.22 17.25
C SER A 559 -3.23 -17.96 15.93
N ASP A 560 -4.38 -18.53 15.65
CA ASP A 560 -4.70 -19.15 14.37
C ASP A 560 -5.90 -18.42 13.74
N VAL A 561 -5.75 -17.96 12.50
CA VAL A 561 -6.72 -17.08 11.82
C VAL A 561 -7.10 -17.70 10.48
N ALA A 562 -8.34 -18.15 10.36
CA ALA A 562 -8.91 -18.53 9.07
C ALA A 562 -9.24 -17.30 8.22
N ILE A 563 -8.93 -17.37 6.93
CA ILE A 563 -9.19 -16.30 5.94
C ILE A 563 -10.25 -16.80 4.97
N GLU A 564 -11.51 -16.52 5.29
CA GLU A 564 -12.65 -16.76 4.41
C GLU A 564 -12.78 -15.58 3.44
N ALA A 565 -12.31 -15.78 2.21
CA ALA A 565 -12.30 -14.75 1.17
C ALA A 565 -12.78 -15.32 -0.18
N PRO A 566 -13.43 -14.51 -1.03
CA PRO A 566 -13.89 -14.95 -2.34
C PRO A 566 -12.74 -15.45 -3.22
N THR A 567 -12.97 -16.53 -3.97
CA THR A 567 -12.07 -17.01 -5.02
C THR A 567 -12.66 -16.73 -6.40
N PRO A 568 -11.88 -16.21 -7.38
CA PRO A 568 -10.44 -15.95 -7.29
C PRO A 568 -10.12 -14.71 -6.45
N ARG A 569 -9.02 -14.74 -5.69
CA ARG A 569 -8.56 -13.57 -4.94
C ARG A 569 -7.72 -12.69 -5.85
N ASP A 570 -8.31 -11.61 -6.33
CA ASP A 570 -7.67 -10.68 -7.26
C ASP A 570 -7.41 -9.31 -6.58
N GLU A 571 -7.09 -8.30 -7.38
CA GLU A 571 -6.89 -6.94 -6.88
C GLU A 571 -8.18 -6.34 -6.26
N ALA A 572 -9.37 -6.82 -6.65
CA ALA A 572 -10.61 -6.42 -6.00
C ALA A 572 -10.67 -6.94 -4.56
N PHE A 573 -10.14 -8.15 -4.30
CA PHE A 573 -9.94 -8.61 -2.92
C PHE A 573 -8.93 -7.74 -2.18
N ARG A 574 -7.74 -7.45 -2.74
CA ARG A 574 -6.71 -6.60 -2.08
C ARG A 574 -7.21 -5.20 -1.70
N THR A 575 -8.16 -4.67 -2.47
CA THR A 575 -8.76 -3.35 -2.22
C THR A 575 -10.10 -3.44 -1.47
N SER A 576 -10.56 -4.65 -1.15
CA SER A 576 -11.84 -4.88 -0.49
C SER A 576 -11.81 -4.52 1.00
N PRO A 577 -12.96 -4.14 1.58
CA PRO A 577 -13.11 -4.00 3.02
C PRO A 577 -12.76 -5.29 3.78
N LEU A 578 -13.18 -6.45 3.25
CA LEU A 578 -12.93 -7.76 3.86
C LEU A 578 -11.43 -8.04 4.04
N TYR A 579 -10.64 -7.75 3.02
CA TYR A 579 -9.18 -7.87 3.10
C TYR A 579 -8.58 -6.93 4.14
N ASN A 580 -9.04 -5.68 4.19
CA ASN A 580 -8.59 -4.72 5.19
C ASN A 580 -8.98 -5.14 6.61
N ASP A 581 -10.14 -5.76 6.81
CA ASP A 581 -10.59 -6.31 8.09
C ASP A 581 -9.67 -7.44 8.56
N TYR A 582 -9.36 -8.39 7.67
CA TYR A 582 -8.39 -9.44 7.96
C TYR A 582 -7.00 -8.85 8.26
N CYS A 583 -6.52 -7.89 7.48
CA CYS A 583 -5.23 -7.23 7.74
C CYS A 583 -5.19 -6.56 9.11
N ARG A 584 -6.28 -5.89 9.52
CA ARG A 584 -6.38 -5.27 10.86
C ARG A 584 -6.38 -6.31 11.97
N MET A 585 -7.20 -7.35 11.83
CA MET A 585 -7.27 -8.44 12.81
C MET A 585 -5.91 -9.11 12.96
N VAL A 586 -5.27 -9.50 11.86
CA VAL A 586 -3.98 -10.17 11.86
C VAL A 586 -2.87 -9.26 12.40
N SER A 587 -2.89 -7.97 12.07
CA SER A 587 -1.95 -6.99 12.65
C SER A 587 -2.09 -6.87 14.16
N ALA A 588 -3.32 -6.86 14.69
CA ALA A 588 -3.58 -6.82 16.12
C ALA A 588 -3.06 -8.08 16.82
N ARG A 589 -3.34 -9.27 16.26
CA ARG A 589 -2.82 -10.55 16.76
C ARG A 589 -1.29 -10.61 16.75
N LEU A 590 -0.66 -10.10 15.68
CA LEU A 590 0.80 -10.04 15.59
C LEU A 590 1.39 -9.10 16.66
N ALA A 591 0.76 -7.96 16.91
CA ALA A 591 1.18 -7.02 17.94
C ALA A 591 1.03 -7.61 19.36
N GLU A 592 -0.04 -8.37 19.61
CA GLU A 592 -0.22 -9.14 20.86
C GLU A 592 0.88 -10.18 21.03
N ALA A 593 1.12 -10.99 20.01
CA ALA A 593 2.13 -12.06 19.99
C ALA A 593 3.58 -11.55 20.17
N THR A 594 3.84 -10.29 19.82
CA THR A 594 5.17 -9.67 20.00
C THR A 594 5.38 -9.13 21.42
N ARG A 595 4.30 -8.89 22.17
CA ARG A 595 4.34 -8.38 23.56
C ARG A 595 4.35 -9.50 24.61
N SER A 596 3.81 -10.67 24.26
CA SER A 596 3.84 -11.92 25.02
C SER A 596 5.16 -12.64 24.85
#